data_AF-A0A258IZ17-F1
#
_entry.id   AF-A0A258IZ17-F1
#
_cell.length_a   1.000
_cell.length_b   1.000
_cell.length_c   1.000
_cell.angle_alpha   90.00
_cell.angle_beta   90.00
_cell.angle_gamma   90.00
#
_symmetry.space_group_name_H-M   'P 1'
#
loop_
_entity.id
_entity.type
_entity.pdbx_description
1 polymer ?
#
loop_
_entity_poly.entity_id
_entity_poly.type
_entity_poly.pdbx_seq_one_letter_code
_entity_poly.pdbx_strand_id
1 'polypeptide(L)'
;MLIPTTSAAAVAGVAQPTEEEATDAVRRHKLFTGTSLANATLKLGDCSPGGVGPGVTCMTQLTMDPTRPNAASQNRPIGFARVNGQWEVAVW
;
A
#
# COMPACT_ATOMS: atom_id res chain seq x y z
N MET A 1 -23.63 11.43 14.39
CA MET A 1 -22.55 10.42 14.32
C MET A 1 -21.36 11.07 13.66
N LEU A 2 -20.23 11.18 14.36
CA LEU A 2 -18.97 11.70 13.82
C LEU A 2 -18.28 10.56 13.06
N ILE A 3 -18.09 10.71 11.75
CA ILE A 3 -17.26 9.79 10.96
C ILE A 3 -15.82 10.32 11.05
N PRO A 4 -14.85 9.54 11.57
CA PRO A 4 -13.49 10.01 11.68
C PRO A 4 -12.80 10.04 10.31
N THR A 5 -11.91 11.00 10.20
CA THR A 5 -10.97 11.32 9.13
C THR A 5 -10.41 10.10 8.40
N THR A 6 -10.57 10.03 7.09
CA THR A 6 -9.63 9.32 6.19
C THR A 6 -9.23 10.29 5.10
N SER A 7 -7.98 10.73 5.12
CA SER A 7 -7.34 11.48 4.04
C SER A 7 -7.23 10.61 2.80
N ALA A 8 -8.36 10.38 2.13
CA ALA A 8 -8.41 9.93 0.74
C ALA A 8 -8.40 11.19 -0.12
N ALA A 9 -7.25 11.85 -0.21
CA ALA A 9 -7.06 12.93 -1.17
C ALA A 9 -6.99 12.27 -2.55
N ALA A 10 -8.15 12.06 -3.17
CA ALA A 10 -8.28 11.60 -4.54
C ALA A 10 -7.44 12.51 -5.44
N VAL A 11 -6.27 12.03 -5.85
CA VAL A 11 -5.44 12.76 -6.81
C VAL A 11 -6.14 12.62 -8.16
N ALA A 12 -6.92 13.65 -8.51
CA ALA A 12 -7.57 13.90 -9.79
C ALA A 12 -7.84 12.64 -10.64
N GLY A 13 -8.88 11.88 -10.27
CA GLY A 13 -9.50 10.87 -11.14
C GLY A 13 -8.95 9.44 -11.04
N VAL A 14 -7.85 9.19 -10.33
CA VAL A 14 -7.37 7.82 -10.07
C VAL A 14 -7.80 7.40 -8.67
N ALA A 15 -8.58 6.32 -8.58
CA ALA A 15 -8.93 5.73 -7.29
C ALA A 15 -7.66 5.36 -6.52
N GLN A 16 -7.66 5.51 -5.20
CA GLN A 16 -6.56 5.12 -4.33
C GLN A 16 -6.99 3.95 -3.44
N PRO A 17 -6.08 3.04 -3.08
CA PRO A 17 -6.35 2.05 -2.05
C PRO A 17 -6.50 2.73 -0.69
N THR A 18 -7.33 2.15 0.17
CA THR A 18 -7.29 2.41 1.61
C THR A 18 -6.08 1.72 2.25
N GLU A 19 -5.71 2.12 3.47
CA GLU A 19 -4.57 1.51 4.18
C GLU A 19 -4.73 0.01 4.37
N GLU A 20 -5.96 -0.43 4.63
CA GLU A 20 -6.32 -1.85 4.77
C GLU A 20 -6.15 -2.59 3.43
N GLU A 21 -6.71 -2.05 2.34
CA GLU A 21 -6.57 -2.66 1.01
C GLU A 21 -5.11 -2.71 0.55
N ALA A 22 -4.33 -1.66 0.81
CA ALA A 22 -2.90 -1.61 0.50
C ALA A 22 -2.09 -2.59 1.34
N THR A 23 -2.40 -2.70 2.64
CA THR A 23 -1.78 -3.68 3.53
C THR A 23 -2.08 -5.10 3.06
N ASP A 24 -3.33 -5.40 2.76
CA ASP A 24 -3.74 -6.72 2.28
C ASP A 24 -3.10 -7.04 0.91
N ALA A 25 -3.04 -6.07 0.00
CA ALA A 25 -2.32 -6.21 -1.26
C ALA A 25 -0.85 -6.58 -1.03
N VAL A 26 -0.14 -5.85 -0.16
CA VAL A 26 1.26 -6.13 0.16
C VAL A 26 1.45 -7.48 0.85
N ARG A 27 0.55 -7.88 1.75
CA ARG A 27 0.59 -9.20 2.41
C ARG A 27 0.43 -10.35 1.41
N ARG A 28 -0.44 -10.19 0.41
CA ARG A 28 -0.62 -11.17 -0.67
C ARG A 28 0.57 -11.19 -1.63
N HIS A 29 1.18 -10.04 -1.84
CA HIS A 29 2.17 -9.86 -2.87
C HIS A 29 3.59 -10.27 -2.43
N LYS A 30 4.16 -11.26 -3.11
CA LYS A 30 5.46 -11.87 -2.75
C LYS A 30 6.70 -11.11 -3.26
N LEU A 31 6.57 -9.82 -3.60
CA LEU A 31 7.67 -9.04 -4.21
C LEU A 31 8.88 -8.89 -3.30
N PHE A 32 8.67 -8.85 -2.00
CA PHE A 32 9.73 -8.59 -1.04
C PHE A 32 10.42 -9.92 -0.69
N THR A 33 11.10 -10.48 -1.69
CA THR A 33 12.22 -11.44 -1.57
C THR A 33 12.05 -12.48 -0.45
N GLY A 34 11.29 -13.54 -0.72
CA GLY A 34 11.37 -14.82 0.01
C GLY A 34 10.93 -14.81 1.48
N THR A 35 10.55 -13.66 2.04
CA THR A 35 10.09 -13.54 3.42
C THR A 35 8.58 -13.29 3.39
N SER A 36 7.81 -14.18 4.03
CA SER A 36 6.36 -14.00 4.14
C SER A 36 6.05 -12.66 4.82
N LEU A 37 5.34 -11.78 4.11
CA LEU A 37 4.81 -10.54 4.65
C LEU A 37 3.45 -10.74 5.32
N ALA A 38 3.06 -11.97 5.71
CA ALA A 38 1.74 -12.24 6.28
C ALA A 38 1.37 -11.35 7.48
N ASN A 39 2.36 -10.95 8.29
CA ASN A 39 2.17 -10.05 9.43
C ASN A 39 2.54 -8.59 9.14
N ALA A 40 2.94 -8.26 7.92
CA ALA A 40 3.40 -6.93 7.59
C ALA A 40 2.29 -5.91 7.82
N THR A 41 2.66 -4.74 8.29
CA THR A 41 1.77 -3.59 8.41
C THR A 41 2.30 -2.49 7.53
N LEU A 42 1.39 -1.82 6.83
CA LEU A 42 1.72 -0.73 5.95
C LEU A 42 0.90 0.49 6.34
N LYS A 43 1.54 1.66 6.38
CA LYS A 43 0.85 2.94 6.37
C LYS A 43 0.93 3.57 5.00
N LEU A 44 -0.19 4.05 4.49
CA LEU A 44 -0.21 4.84 3.27
C LEU A 44 0.13 6.30 3.60
N GLY A 45 1.09 6.83 2.86
CA GLY A 45 1.35 8.26 2.77
C GLY A 45 0.80 8.81 1.46
N ASP A 46 1.49 9.80 0.90
CA ASP A 46 1.07 10.46 -0.32
C ASP A 46 1.05 9.51 -1.52
N CYS A 47 -0.10 9.46 -2.19
CA CYS A 47 -0.28 8.74 -3.44
C CYS A 47 -0.21 9.70 -4.63
N SER A 48 0.38 9.24 -5.73
CA SER A 48 0.46 9.97 -7.00
C SER A 48 0.08 9.03 -8.15
N PRO A 49 -0.50 9.52 -9.26
CA PRO A 49 -0.77 8.69 -10.43
C PRO A 49 0.50 7.97 -10.89
N GLY A 50 0.40 6.66 -11.13
CA GLY A 50 1.52 5.87 -11.65
C GLY A 50 1.88 6.34 -13.06
N GLY A 51 3.14 6.67 -13.31
CA GLY A 51 3.58 7.18 -14.61
C GLY A 51 3.58 6.14 -15.75
N VAL A 52 3.47 4.84 -15.42
CA VAL A 52 3.71 3.72 -16.36
C VAL A 52 2.60 2.65 -16.33
N GLY A 53 1.42 2.93 -15.76
CA GLY A 53 0.32 1.95 -15.74
C GLY A 53 -0.98 2.43 -15.11
N PRO A 54 -2.06 1.64 -15.19
CA PRO A 54 -3.34 1.95 -14.57
C PRO A 54 -3.24 1.77 -13.05
N GLY A 55 -2.89 2.83 -12.33
CA GLY A 55 -2.74 2.77 -10.88
C GLY A 55 -2.15 4.03 -10.25
N VAL A 56 -1.81 3.91 -8.97
CA VAL A 56 -1.15 4.95 -8.17
C VAL A 56 0.14 4.42 -7.56
N THR A 57 1.14 5.26 -7.49
CA THR A 57 2.33 5.04 -6.66
C THR A 57 2.09 5.74 -5.33
N CYS A 58 2.07 5.00 -4.23
CA CYS A 58 1.97 5.59 -2.90
C CYS A 58 3.32 5.50 -2.18
N MET A 59 3.71 6.57 -1.50
CA MET A 59 4.75 6.48 -0.49
C MET A 59 4.20 5.70 0.68
N THR A 60 4.86 4.61 1.05
CA THR A 60 4.35 3.71 2.08
C THR A 60 5.39 3.46 3.15
N GLN A 61 4.95 3.42 4.40
CA GLN A 61 5.80 3.03 5.51
C GLN A 61 5.50 1.57 5.85
N LEU A 62 6.33 0.66 5.32
CA LEU A 62 6.18 -0.78 5.47
C LEU A 62 6.99 -1.30 6.65
N THR A 63 6.33 -1.96 7.59
CA THR A 63 6.97 -2.72 8.66
C THR A 63 6.72 -4.20 8.39
N MET A 64 7.78 -4.98 8.16
CA MET A 64 7.67 -6.40 7.75
C MET A 64 6.97 -7.28 8.78
N ASP A 65 7.20 -7.04 10.07
CA ASP A 65 6.56 -7.78 11.16
C ASP A 65 6.60 -6.93 12.44
N PRO A 66 5.54 -6.15 12.74
CA PRO A 66 5.52 -5.25 13.90
C PRO A 66 5.53 -6.00 15.24
N THR A 67 5.33 -7.33 15.24
CA THR A 67 5.40 -8.14 16.46
C THR A 67 6.83 -8.44 16.88
N ARG A 68 7.81 -8.25 15.98
CA ARG A 68 9.22 -8.47 16.30
C ARG A 68 9.82 -7.28 17.04
N PRO A 69 10.59 -7.51 18.11
CA PRO A 69 11.39 -6.46 18.71
C PRO A 69 12.40 -5.93 17.68
N ASN A 70 12.45 -4.60 17.52
CA ASN A 70 13.26 -3.87 16.53
C ASN A 70 12.80 -3.99 15.07
N ALA A 71 11.51 -4.28 14.83
CA ALA A 71 10.94 -4.19 13.49
C ALA A 71 11.02 -2.75 12.97
N ALA A 72 11.99 -2.50 12.08
CA ALA A 72 12.16 -1.20 11.46
C ALA A 72 11.11 -1.00 10.37
N SER A 73 10.43 0.15 10.41
CA SER A 73 9.60 0.60 9.31
C SER A 73 10.46 1.17 8.19
N GLN A 74 10.21 0.75 6.96
CA GLN A 74 10.92 1.21 5.78
C GLN A 74 9.99 2.06 4.94
N ASN A 75 10.38 3.30 4.66
CA ASN A 75 9.64 4.14 3.74
C ASN A 75 10.00 3.75 2.31
N ARG A 76 9.02 3.28 1.54
CA ARG A 76 9.22 2.80 0.17
C ARG A 76 8.05 3.21 -0.72
N PRO A 77 8.31 3.68 -1.95
CA PRO A 77 7.25 3.82 -2.94
C PRO A 77 6.76 2.41 -3.33
N ILE A 78 5.45 2.20 -3.24
CA ILE A 78 4.80 0.97 -3.68
C ILE A 78 3.72 1.33 -4.70
N GLY A 79 3.74 0.61 -5.82
CA GLY A 79 2.72 0.71 -6.83
C GLY A 79 1.48 -0.09 -6.48
N PHE A 80 0.30 0.50 -6.64
CA PHE A 80 -0.98 -0.17 -6.49
C PHE A 80 -1.80 -0.03 -7.76
N ALA A 81 -2.27 -1.16 -8.27
CA ALA A 81 -3.18 -1.21 -9.41
C ALA A 81 -4.43 -2.01 -9.04
N ARG A 82 -5.57 -1.65 -9.63
CA ARG A 82 -6.82 -2.36 -9.39
C ARG A 82 -7.00 -3.45 -10.45
N VAL A 83 -6.93 -4.71 -10.02
CA VAL A 83 -7.07 -5.90 -10.87
C VAL A 83 -8.35 -6.63 -10.47
N ASN A 84 -9.30 -6.80 -11.40
CA ASN A 84 -10.61 -7.43 -11.12
C ASN A 84 -11.36 -6.83 -9.92
N GLY A 85 -11.25 -5.51 -9.71
CA GLY A 85 -11.90 -4.81 -8.60
C GLY A 85 -11.14 -4.85 -7.27
N GLN A 86 -10.06 -5.63 -7.17
CA GLN A 86 -9.20 -5.75 -5.99
C GLN A 86 -7.89 -4.97 -6.19
N TRP A 87 -7.40 -4.32 -5.14
CA TRP A 87 -6.09 -3.68 -5.16
C TRP A 87 -4.98 -4.70 -5.09
N GLU A 88 -4.00 -4.61 -5.99
CA GLU A 88 -2.83 -5.46 -6.02
C GLU A 88 -1.57 -4.59 -6.12
N VAL A 89 -0.47 -5.10 -5.58
CA VAL A 89 0.83 -4.44 -5.76
C VAL A 89 1.25 -4.59 -7.21
N ALA A 90 1.58 -3.47 -7.84
CA ALA A 90 2.03 -3.40 -9.20
C ALA A 90 3.52 -3.05 -9.24
N VAL A 91 4.24 -3.76 -10.11
CA VAL A 91 5.63 -3.49 -10.45
C VAL A 91 5.64 -2.99 -11.88
N TRP A 92 6.24 -1.84 -12.09
CA TRP A 92 6.49 -1.25 -13.39
C TRP A 92 7.93 -0.76 -13.44
#